data_AF-A0A914W146-F1
#
_entry.id   AF-A0A914W146-F1
#
_cell.length_a   1.000
_cell.length_b   1.000
_cell.length_c   1.000
_cell.angle_alpha   90.00
_cell.angle_beta   90.00
_cell.angle_gamma   90.00
#
_symmetry.space_group_name_H-M   'P 1'
#
loop_
_entity.id
_entity.type
_entity.pdbx_description
1 polymer ?
#
loop_
_entity_poly.entity_id
_entity_poly.type
_entity_poly.pdbx_seq_one_letter_code
_entity_poly.pdbx_strand_id
1 'polypeptide(L)'
;MGIVEKIQEIEREISRTQKNKATEYHLGLLKAKLAKYRQQLLEPTTKGGAKGDGFDVMKSGDARVAMVGFPSVGKSTLLSTMTHTHSEAANYEFTTLTCIPGVIEYEGANIQLLDLPGIIEGAAQGKGRGRQVIAVAKTADVILMMLDAVKGEEQKAKLERELESVGIRLNQRPPHIYFKQKKAGGVKFTHTVPVSHVDEKLIITILHEYKIFNADVIFHEDCTMDQFIDKVQGNQVYLNCIYVYNKIDQISIEEVDRLARLPHALVMSCEMKLNMDYFLEKLWEYLALVRVYTKKPGSPPDIGPADGIILRKGATVEHCCHALHRTLAAQFRYAIVWGTSTKFSPQRNGPEMNALRDLAVLASLAAVALGQQDLCDRDSHHHPDDGNPGGPLVPCENLPPIFVECEAAFDLRGNLTLKAKFNGYGCTRFGGNRYEEVEKGLVWCRVMPCIECSGNRTFLRSTPCIKYTGHYFVSTLLYSIFLGFVAVDRFCLGYTAIAVGKLMTLGGLGVWWIVDIFLLVTGRLRPADDSNWEPYY
;
A
#
# COMPACT_ATOMS: atom_id res chain seq x y z
N MET A 1 45.75 -12.14 -0.22
CA MET A 1 45.22 -10.79 -0.44
C MET A 1 43.71 -10.79 -0.23
N GLY A 2 43.22 -9.97 0.69
CA GLY A 2 41.79 -9.78 0.92
C GLY A 2 41.10 -9.11 -0.27
N ILE A 3 39.75 -9.21 -0.35
CA ILE A 3 38.97 -8.56 -1.43
C ILE A 3 39.17 -7.03 -1.39
N VAL A 4 39.23 -6.44 -0.20
CA VAL A 4 39.45 -5.00 -0.01
C VAL A 4 40.81 -4.55 -0.54
N GLU A 5 41.88 -5.34 -0.33
CA GLU A 5 43.21 -5.05 -0.86
C GLU A 5 43.24 -5.09 -2.39
N LYS A 6 42.55 -6.06 -2.99
CA LYS A 6 42.41 -6.17 -4.46
C LYS A 6 41.68 -4.96 -5.05
N ILE A 7 40.65 -4.47 -4.37
CA ILE A 7 39.91 -3.25 -4.76
C ILE A 7 40.87 -2.05 -4.75
N GLN A 8 41.61 -1.85 -3.66
CA GLN A 8 42.56 -0.74 -3.53
C GLN A 8 43.70 -0.80 -4.55
N GLU A 9 44.16 -1.99 -4.92
CA GLU A 9 45.17 -2.20 -5.95
C GLU A 9 44.64 -1.78 -7.33
N ILE A 10 43.44 -2.24 -7.69
CA ILE A 10 42.79 -1.90 -8.96
C ILE A 10 42.48 -0.39 -9.03
N GLU A 11 42.01 0.23 -7.95
CA GLU A 11 41.76 1.67 -7.90
C GLU A 11 43.03 2.48 -8.10
N ARG A 12 44.14 2.06 -7.47
CA ARG A 12 45.47 2.67 -7.70
C ARG A 12 45.96 2.46 -9.12
N GLU A 13 45.65 1.31 -9.73
CA GLU A 13 46.01 1.04 -11.12
C GLU A 13 45.19 1.89 -12.10
N ILE A 14 43.90 2.07 -11.85
CA ILE A 14 43.04 2.94 -12.66
C ILE A 14 43.50 4.40 -12.55
N SER A 15 43.83 4.88 -11.34
CA SER A 15 44.22 6.28 -11.14
C SER A 15 45.54 6.66 -11.79
N ARG A 16 46.51 5.74 -11.89
CA ARG A 16 47.79 5.97 -12.58
C ARG A 16 47.72 5.83 -14.10
N THR A 17 46.68 5.17 -14.62
CA THR A 17 46.60 4.82 -16.04
C THR A 17 45.87 5.91 -16.82
N GLN A 18 46.55 6.53 -17.78
CA GLN A 18 45.92 7.50 -18.69
C GLN A 18 45.00 6.80 -19.70
N LYS A 19 43.84 7.40 -19.98
CA LYS A 19 42.86 6.86 -20.94
C LYS A 19 43.27 7.20 -22.37
N ASN A 20 43.75 6.19 -23.10
CA ASN A 20 44.13 6.24 -24.51
C ASN A 20 43.59 4.99 -25.24
N LYS A 21 43.59 4.98 -26.59
CA LYS A 21 43.10 3.83 -27.40
C LYS A 21 43.80 2.50 -27.08
N ALA A 22 45.05 2.53 -26.63
CA ALA A 22 45.81 1.34 -26.23
C ALA A 22 45.43 0.83 -24.83
N THR A 23 45.01 1.72 -23.93
CA THR A 23 44.73 1.40 -22.52
C THR A 23 43.23 1.23 -22.24
N GLU A 24 42.35 1.64 -23.15
CA GLU A 24 40.90 1.57 -23.00
C GLU A 24 40.38 0.16 -22.71
N TYR A 25 40.88 -0.85 -23.42
CA TYR A 25 40.49 -2.25 -23.16
C TYR A 25 40.93 -2.72 -21.76
N HIS A 26 42.14 -2.33 -21.33
CA HIS A 26 42.67 -2.67 -20.01
C HIS A 26 41.90 -1.97 -18.89
N LEU A 27 41.66 -0.66 -19.04
CA LEU A 27 40.82 0.11 -18.13
C LEU A 27 39.44 -0.50 -18.00
N GLY A 28 38.91 -1.01 -19.11
CA GLY A 28 37.63 -1.67 -19.08
C GLY A 28 37.63 -2.99 -18.30
N LEU A 29 38.64 -3.81 -18.51
CA LEU A 29 38.82 -5.03 -17.72
C LEU A 29 38.95 -4.70 -16.22
N LEU A 30 39.72 -3.67 -15.86
CA LEU A 30 39.89 -3.22 -14.48
C LEU A 30 38.57 -2.77 -13.86
N LYS A 31 37.77 -1.99 -14.59
CA LYS A 31 36.43 -1.56 -14.13
C LYS A 31 35.48 -2.74 -13.94
N ALA A 32 35.47 -3.70 -14.86
CA ALA A 32 34.66 -4.92 -14.72
C ALA A 32 35.07 -5.74 -13.48
N LYS A 33 36.39 -5.90 -13.24
CA LYS A 33 36.93 -6.56 -12.03
C LYS A 33 36.58 -5.81 -10.75
N LEU A 34 36.73 -4.49 -10.74
CA LEU A 34 36.39 -3.63 -9.61
C LEU A 34 34.92 -3.79 -9.22
N ALA A 35 34.02 -3.69 -10.20
CA ALA A 35 32.59 -3.81 -9.99
C ALA A 35 32.22 -5.21 -9.45
N LYS A 36 32.84 -6.27 -9.97
CA LYS A 36 32.67 -7.65 -9.50
C LYS A 36 33.16 -7.85 -8.05
N TYR A 37 34.30 -7.30 -7.67
CA TYR A 37 34.78 -7.38 -6.29
C TYR A 37 33.92 -6.58 -5.31
N ARG A 38 33.44 -5.39 -5.71
CA ARG A 38 32.50 -4.60 -4.90
C ARG A 38 31.19 -5.36 -4.68
N GLN A 39 30.67 -6.03 -5.70
CA GLN A 39 29.50 -6.89 -5.56
C GLN A 39 29.73 -8.03 -4.54
N GLN A 40 30.89 -8.68 -4.58
CA GLN A 40 31.22 -9.76 -3.64
C GLN A 40 31.27 -9.30 -2.17
N LEU A 41 31.60 -8.04 -1.89
CA LEU A 41 31.52 -7.49 -0.54
C LEU A 41 30.07 -7.33 -0.04
N LEU A 42 29.14 -7.11 -0.96
CA LEU A 42 27.72 -6.91 -0.67
C LEU A 42 26.93 -8.22 -0.63
N GLU A 43 27.44 -9.31 -1.20
CA GLU A 43 26.80 -10.63 -1.17
C GLU A 43 26.98 -11.33 0.19
N PRO A 44 25.94 -11.99 0.73
CA PRO A 44 26.04 -12.67 2.04
C PRO A 44 27.00 -13.85 1.92
N THR A 45 27.96 -13.94 2.84
CA THR A 45 29.00 -14.97 2.82
C THR A 45 28.48 -16.37 3.11
N THR A 46 27.23 -16.52 3.55
CA THR A 46 26.59 -17.81 3.84
C THR A 46 25.60 -18.22 2.75
N LYS A 47 25.99 -19.21 1.94
CA LYS A 47 25.11 -19.92 0.98
C LYS A 47 24.18 -20.97 1.64
N GLY A 48 24.03 -20.93 2.96
CA GLY A 48 23.17 -21.84 3.71
C GLY A 48 22.88 -21.27 5.09
N GLY A 49 21.61 -21.11 5.42
CA GLY A 49 21.13 -20.45 6.63
C GLY A 49 19.99 -19.51 6.26
N ALA A 50 18.91 -19.55 7.03
CA ALA A 50 17.63 -18.88 6.80
C ALA A 50 17.78 -17.45 6.23
N LYS A 51 16.76 -17.01 5.45
CA LYS A 51 16.53 -15.59 5.12
C LYS A 51 17.00 -14.76 6.32
N GLY A 52 18.14 -14.08 6.17
CA GLY A 52 18.84 -13.49 7.31
C GLY A 52 17.89 -12.65 8.14
N ASP A 53 18.00 -12.76 9.46
CA ASP A 53 17.23 -11.94 10.40
C ASP A 53 17.22 -10.50 9.90
N GLY A 54 16.00 -10.07 9.56
CA GLY A 54 15.72 -8.89 8.79
C GLY A 54 16.20 -7.65 9.53
N PHE A 55 17.37 -7.16 9.15
CA PHE A 55 17.80 -5.78 9.37
C PHE A 55 17.02 -4.79 8.49
N ASP A 56 15.98 -5.26 7.80
CA ASP A 56 15.00 -4.41 7.15
C ASP A 56 14.23 -3.72 8.27
N VAL A 57 14.58 -2.45 8.53
CA VAL A 57 13.71 -1.53 9.27
C VAL A 57 12.31 -1.78 8.74
N MET A 58 11.32 -2.02 9.59
CA MET A 58 9.98 -2.37 9.13
C MET A 58 9.47 -1.25 8.20
N LYS A 59 8.80 -1.61 7.09
CA LYS A 59 8.14 -0.62 6.22
C LYS A 59 7.04 0.04 7.04
N SER A 60 7.34 1.23 7.57
CA SER A 60 6.41 2.08 8.29
C SER A 60 6.27 3.39 7.52
N GLY A 61 5.04 3.75 7.18
CA GLY A 61 4.72 4.90 6.33
C GLY A 61 4.58 4.54 4.84
N ASP A 62 4.14 5.54 4.07
CA ASP A 62 3.81 5.44 2.65
C ASP A 62 5.04 5.53 1.75
N ALA A 63 6.08 6.21 2.24
CA ALA A 63 7.32 6.48 1.50
C ALA A 63 8.55 6.50 2.42
N ARG A 64 9.72 6.17 1.86
CA ARG A 64 11.01 6.15 2.56
C ARG A 64 12.00 7.08 1.88
N VAL A 65 12.58 7.98 2.66
CA VAL A 65 13.58 8.94 2.22
C VAL A 65 14.85 8.71 3.02
N ALA A 66 15.96 8.40 2.35
CA ALA A 66 17.25 8.18 3.01
C ALA A 66 18.08 9.47 2.99
N MET A 67 18.47 9.95 4.17
CA MET A 67 19.28 11.16 4.34
C MET A 67 20.76 10.80 4.36
N VAL A 68 21.52 11.43 3.46
CA VAL A 68 22.96 11.24 3.30
C VAL A 68 23.64 12.60 3.33
N GLY A 69 24.67 12.76 4.15
CA GLY A 69 25.40 14.03 4.25
C GLY A 69 26.47 13.97 5.32
N PHE A 70 27.51 14.81 5.17
CA PHE A 70 28.60 14.88 6.14
C PHE A 70 28.10 15.26 7.54
N PRO A 71 28.84 14.92 8.60
CA PRO A 71 28.58 15.50 9.91
C PRO A 71 28.52 17.04 9.85
N SER A 72 27.69 17.64 10.70
CA SER A 72 27.57 19.10 10.83
C SER A 72 27.01 19.88 9.63
N VAL A 73 26.39 19.21 8.64
CA VAL A 73 25.64 19.88 7.54
C VAL A 73 24.20 20.24 7.94
N GLY A 74 23.74 19.87 9.14
CA GLY A 74 22.38 20.15 9.63
C GLY A 74 21.35 19.04 9.41
N LYS A 75 21.79 17.82 9.08
CA LYS A 75 20.93 16.62 8.91
C LYS A 75 20.05 16.34 10.14
N SER A 76 20.64 16.34 11.34
CA SER A 76 19.89 16.10 12.59
C SER A 76 18.98 17.27 12.94
N THR A 77 19.37 18.50 12.63
CA THR A 77 18.53 19.70 12.79
C THR A 77 17.29 19.64 11.89
N LEU A 78 17.46 19.22 10.63
CA LEU A 78 16.35 19.02 9.70
C LEU A 78 15.36 17.97 10.22
N LEU A 79 15.86 16.83 10.71
CA LEU A 79 15.03 15.79 11.32
C LEU A 79 14.23 16.37 12.49
N SER A 80 14.89 16.97 13.48
CA SER A 80 14.22 17.51 14.67
C SER A 80 13.21 18.63 14.37
N THR A 81 13.42 19.39 13.29
CA THR A 81 12.54 20.51 12.93
C THR A 81 11.31 20.03 12.17
N MET A 82 11.43 18.96 11.38
CA MET A 82 10.35 18.48 10.51
C MET A 82 9.50 17.37 11.14
N THR A 83 10.02 16.61 12.11
CA THR A 83 9.28 15.53 12.74
C THR A 83 8.45 16.04 13.92
N HIS A 84 7.15 15.71 13.96
CA HIS A 84 6.25 16.06 15.08
C HIS A 84 6.57 15.33 16.39
N THR A 85 7.22 14.18 16.31
CA THR A 85 7.74 13.46 17.47
C THR A 85 9.01 14.14 17.96
N HIS A 86 8.90 14.92 19.04
CA HIS A 86 10.04 15.24 19.88
C HIS A 86 10.76 13.92 20.17
N SER A 87 12.04 13.87 19.80
CA SER A 87 13.02 12.83 20.07
C SER A 87 12.83 12.13 21.43
N GLU A 88 11.90 11.19 21.54
CA GLU A 88 11.93 10.12 22.52
C GLU A 88 12.86 9.07 21.92
N ALA A 89 14.12 9.14 22.32
CA ALA A 89 15.03 8.05 22.10
C ALA A 89 14.39 6.75 22.63
N ALA A 90 14.26 5.77 21.74
CA ALA A 90 14.41 4.35 22.06
C ALA A 90 13.34 3.69 22.95
N ASN A 91 12.10 3.52 22.46
CA ASN A 91 11.20 2.48 23.00
C ASN A 91 10.41 1.70 21.91
N TYR A 92 11.00 1.53 20.72
CA TYR A 92 10.72 0.34 19.92
C TYR A 92 11.81 -0.68 20.23
N GLU A 93 11.44 -1.82 20.83
CA GLU A 93 12.32 -2.89 21.34
C GLU A 93 13.18 -3.61 20.27
N PHE A 94 13.42 -2.99 19.11
CA PHE A 94 14.32 -3.50 18.06
C PHE A 94 15.09 -2.38 17.33
N THR A 95 15.47 -1.28 18.00
CA THR A 95 16.31 -0.23 17.38
C THR A 95 17.77 -0.69 17.29
N THR A 96 18.15 -1.25 16.15
CA THR A 96 19.55 -1.60 15.86
C THR A 96 20.38 -0.34 15.54
N LEU A 97 20.78 0.41 16.57
CA LEU A 97 21.98 1.27 16.76
C LEU A 97 22.63 2.06 15.58
N THR A 98 22.05 2.19 14.39
CA THR A 98 22.67 2.92 13.27
C THR A 98 21.76 3.82 12.47
N CYS A 99 20.43 3.74 12.54
CA CYS A 99 19.55 4.64 11.79
C CYS A 99 18.49 5.23 12.70
N ILE A 100 18.35 6.55 12.71
CA ILE A 100 17.29 7.25 13.44
C ILE A 100 16.15 7.49 12.45
N PRO A 101 15.01 6.80 12.56
CA PRO A 101 13.84 7.08 11.75
C PRO A 101 13.12 8.31 12.32
N GLY A 102 12.76 9.25 11.44
CA GLY A 102 11.81 10.32 11.71
C GLY A 102 10.59 10.16 10.80
N VAL A 103 9.38 10.43 11.29
CA VAL A 103 8.18 10.43 10.45
C VAL A 103 7.70 11.86 10.30
N ILE A 104 7.48 12.27 9.07
CA ILE A 104 6.83 13.54 8.72
C ILE A 104 5.46 13.23 8.13
N GLU A 105 4.48 14.04 8.49
CA GLU A 105 3.13 13.98 7.92
C GLU A 105 2.98 15.14 6.94
N TYR A 106 2.72 14.84 5.67
CA TYR A 106 2.52 15.85 4.63
C TYR A 106 1.42 15.40 3.68
N GLU A 107 0.41 16.25 3.47
CA GLU A 107 -0.72 15.96 2.56
C GLU A 107 -1.44 14.62 2.87
N GLY A 108 -1.47 14.22 4.15
CA GLY A 108 -2.05 12.97 4.64
C GLY A 108 -1.15 11.73 4.52
N ALA A 109 0.04 11.86 3.93
CA ALA A 109 1.00 10.77 3.84
C ALA A 109 2.01 10.80 4.98
N ASN A 110 2.35 9.62 5.48
CA ASN A 110 3.41 9.40 6.43
C ASN A 110 4.71 9.09 5.68
N ILE A 111 5.63 10.05 5.62
CA ILE A 111 6.93 9.88 4.96
C ILE A 111 7.97 9.57 6.04
N GLN A 112 8.63 8.42 5.90
CA GLN A 112 9.71 7.99 6.78
C GLN A 112 11.05 8.54 6.31
N LEU A 113 11.64 9.45 7.09
CA LEU A 113 13.02 9.91 6.94
C LEU A 113 13.97 8.98 7.68
N LEU A 114 15.01 8.50 6.99
CA LEU A 114 16.00 7.57 7.52
C LEU A 114 17.35 8.26 7.56
N ASP A 115 17.87 8.50 8.77
CA ASP A 115 19.24 8.98 8.94
C ASP A 115 20.25 7.86 8.69
N LEU A 116 21.14 8.00 7.72
CA LEU A 116 22.17 7.01 7.38
C LEU A 116 23.58 7.47 7.77
N PRO A 117 23.97 7.40 9.07
CA PRO A 117 25.34 7.62 9.48
C PRO A 117 26.26 6.52 8.94
N GLY A 118 27.41 6.91 8.41
CA GLY A 118 28.48 5.96 8.08
C GLY A 118 28.59 5.52 6.61
N ILE A 119 27.76 6.02 5.69
CA ILE A 119 28.01 5.84 4.24
C ILE A 119 29.34 6.47 3.80
N ILE A 120 29.81 7.50 4.52
CA ILE A 120 30.80 8.45 4.04
C ILE A 120 32.26 7.95 4.15
N GLU A 121 32.58 7.06 5.09
CA GLU A 121 33.99 6.68 5.34
C GLU A 121 34.23 5.18 5.65
N GLY A 122 33.18 4.38 5.90
CA GLY A 122 33.33 3.01 6.41
C GLY A 122 32.54 1.92 5.69
N ALA A 123 31.63 2.29 4.78
CA ALA A 123 30.72 1.32 4.16
C ALA A 123 31.39 0.51 3.03
N ALA A 124 32.25 1.15 2.22
CA ALA A 124 33.00 0.48 1.15
C ALA A 124 34.06 -0.51 1.66
N GLN A 125 34.53 -0.37 2.90
CA GLN A 125 35.55 -1.24 3.50
C GLN A 125 35.00 -2.60 3.98
N GLY A 126 33.69 -2.84 3.86
CA GLY A 126 33.08 -4.13 4.19
C GLY A 126 33.09 -4.48 5.69
N LYS A 127 33.38 -3.52 6.58
CA LYS A 127 33.19 -3.72 8.03
C LYS A 127 31.70 -3.95 8.28
N GLY A 128 31.35 -5.07 8.93
CA GLY A 128 30.02 -5.70 8.88
C GLY A 128 28.79 -4.83 9.12
N ARG A 129 28.92 -3.66 9.76
CA ARG A 129 27.83 -2.70 9.98
C ARG A 129 27.53 -1.81 8.77
N GLY A 130 28.52 -1.50 7.92
CA GLY A 130 28.33 -0.63 6.74
C GLY A 130 27.41 -1.23 5.68
N ARG A 131 27.41 -2.56 5.57
CA ARG A 131 26.54 -3.30 4.66
C ARG A 131 25.06 -3.17 4.98
N GLN A 132 24.71 -3.04 6.26
CA GLN A 132 23.33 -2.87 6.71
C GLN A 132 22.79 -1.50 6.30
N VAL A 133 23.58 -0.45 6.50
CA VAL A 133 23.24 0.93 6.08
C VAL A 133 23.03 1.02 4.57
N ILE A 134 23.87 0.32 3.79
CA ILE A 134 23.74 0.20 2.34
C ILE A 134 22.42 -0.48 1.93
N ALA A 135 22.06 -1.57 2.62
CA ALA A 135 20.83 -2.29 2.31
C ALA A 135 19.61 -1.38 2.54
N VAL A 136 19.60 -0.62 3.64
CA VAL A 136 18.56 0.37 3.93
C VAL A 136 18.51 1.45 2.84
N ALA A 137 19.66 2.00 2.44
CA ALA A 137 19.75 3.01 1.37
C ALA A 137 19.16 2.50 0.03
N LYS A 138 19.42 1.24 -0.34
CA LYS A 138 18.88 0.61 -1.55
C LYS A 138 17.36 0.38 -1.51
N THR A 139 16.76 0.35 -0.32
CA THR A 139 15.29 0.22 -0.15
C THR A 139 14.56 1.57 -0.07
N ALA A 140 15.30 2.68 -0.04
CA ALA A 140 14.71 4.01 -0.03
C ALA A 140 14.14 4.35 -1.42
N ASP A 141 13.15 5.25 -1.43
CA ASP A 141 12.49 5.70 -2.65
C ASP A 141 13.20 6.91 -3.26
N VAL A 142 13.66 7.81 -2.38
CA VAL A 142 14.42 9.01 -2.72
C VAL A 142 15.62 9.13 -1.78
N ILE A 143 16.76 9.52 -2.33
CA ILE A 143 17.92 9.92 -1.56
C ILE A 143 17.86 11.44 -1.33
N LEU A 144 17.97 11.86 -0.08
CA LEU A 144 18.11 13.25 0.29
C LEU A 144 19.58 13.54 0.63
N MET A 145 20.29 14.21 -0.27
CA MET A 145 21.70 14.54 -0.09
C MET A 145 21.85 15.93 0.54
N MET A 146 22.17 15.97 1.83
CA MET A 146 22.40 17.20 2.59
C MET A 146 23.84 17.68 2.43
N LEU A 147 24.00 18.92 1.97
CA LEU A 147 25.26 19.58 1.67
C LEU A 147 25.34 20.92 2.41
N ASP A 148 26.56 21.34 2.73
CA ASP A 148 26.83 22.69 3.22
C ASP A 148 26.94 23.66 2.03
N ALA A 149 26.21 24.76 2.03
CA ALA A 149 26.21 25.74 0.92
C ALA A 149 27.61 26.28 0.59
N VAL A 150 28.52 26.37 1.58
CA VAL A 150 29.87 26.90 1.38
C VAL A 150 30.81 25.89 0.71
N LYS A 151 30.62 24.59 0.98
CA LYS A 151 31.53 23.50 0.52
C LYS A 151 30.82 22.43 -0.31
N GLY A 152 29.65 22.78 -0.85
CA GLY A 152 28.71 21.80 -1.37
C GLY A 152 29.22 21.01 -2.57
N GLU A 153 29.99 21.62 -3.47
CA GLU A 153 30.52 20.93 -4.66
C GLU A 153 31.50 19.79 -4.30
N GLU A 154 32.44 20.04 -3.37
CA GLU A 154 33.41 19.03 -2.94
C GLU A 154 32.71 17.88 -2.20
N GLN A 155 31.76 18.21 -1.33
CA GLN A 155 30.97 17.23 -0.58
C GLN A 155 30.11 16.37 -1.52
N LYS A 156 29.42 17.01 -2.48
CA LYS A 156 28.62 16.33 -3.49
C LYS A 156 29.44 15.30 -4.26
N ALA A 157 30.58 15.71 -4.80
CA ALA A 157 31.42 14.81 -5.60
C ALA A 157 31.96 13.61 -4.82
N LYS A 158 32.18 13.74 -3.50
CA LYS A 158 32.60 12.62 -2.63
C LYS A 158 31.42 11.68 -2.37
N LEU A 159 30.25 12.21 -2.03
CA LEU A 159 29.07 11.40 -1.70
C LEU A 159 28.53 10.65 -2.92
N GLU A 160 28.53 11.27 -4.11
CA GLU A 160 28.14 10.61 -5.35
C GLU A 160 29.04 9.40 -5.64
N ARG A 161 30.37 9.56 -5.51
CA ARG A 161 31.32 8.46 -5.70
C ARG A 161 31.10 7.31 -4.73
N GLU A 162 30.83 7.61 -3.45
CA GLU A 162 30.55 6.58 -2.44
C GLU A 162 29.25 5.81 -2.76
N LEU A 163 28.16 6.51 -3.08
CA LEU A 163 26.88 5.89 -3.43
C LEU A 163 26.98 5.06 -4.73
N GLU A 164 27.72 5.55 -5.72
CA GLU A 164 27.98 4.82 -6.96
C GLU A 164 28.80 3.56 -6.73
N SER A 165 29.76 3.60 -5.79
CA SER A 165 30.58 2.43 -5.45
C SER A 165 29.77 1.27 -4.87
N VAL A 166 28.69 1.61 -4.17
CA VAL A 166 27.75 0.68 -3.54
C VAL A 166 26.70 0.14 -4.52
N GLY A 167 26.62 0.77 -5.69
CA GLY A 167 25.71 0.42 -6.76
C GLY A 167 24.35 1.10 -6.67
N ILE A 168 24.34 2.35 -6.21
CA ILE A 168 23.22 3.28 -6.33
C ILE A 168 23.57 4.26 -7.46
N ARG A 169 22.65 4.46 -8.40
CA ARG A 169 22.77 5.44 -9.49
C ARG A 169 21.76 6.56 -9.25
N LEU A 170 22.27 7.78 -9.05
CA LEU A 170 21.47 8.93 -8.67
C LEU A 170 20.98 9.68 -9.91
N ASN A 171 19.68 10.01 -9.95
CA ASN A 171 19.04 10.81 -11.02
C ASN A 171 19.27 10.27 -12.44
N GLN A 172 19.47 8.95 -12.57
CA GLN A 172 19.71 8.26 -13.83
C GLN A 172 18.60 7.24 -14.08
N ARG A 173 18.28 7.01 -15.35
CA ARG A 173 17.39 5.92 -15.77
C ARG A 173 18.22 4.66 -16.12
N PRO A 174 17.67 3.46 -15.96
CA PRO A 174 18.31 2.24 -16.42
C PRO A 174 18.62 2.32 -17.93
N PRO A 175 19.82 1.94 -18.37
CA PRO A 175 20.19 2.00 -19.78
C PRO A 175 19.39 1.01 -20.62
N HIS A 176 18.95 1.45 -21.79
CA HIS A 176 18.12 0.68 -22.72
C HIS A 176 18.99 -0.28 -23.57
N ILE A 177 19.54 -1.28 -22.89
CA ILE A 177 20.34 -2.35 -23.48
C ILE A 177 19.56 -3.66 -23.36
N TYR A 178 19.34 -4.34 -24.48
CA TYR A 178 18.84 -5.71 -24.49
C TYR A 178 20.01 -6.67 -24.26
N PHE A 179 19.92 -7.47 -23.22
CA PHE A 179 20.95 -8.46 -22.87
C PHE A 179 20.30 -9.80 -22.61
N LYS A 180 20.69 -10.84 -23.38
CA LYS A 180 20.18 -12.20 -23.23
C LYS A 180 21.31 -13.21 -23.33
N GLN A 181 21.56 -13.97 -22.27
CA GLN A 181 22.53 -15.06 -22.28
C GLN A 181 22.02 -16.25 -23.10
N LYS A 182 22.91 -16.84 -23.90
CA LYS A 182 22.65 -17.99 -24.77
C LYS A 182 23.39 -19.22 -24.28
N LYS A 183 22.96 -20.40 -24.73
CA LYS A 183 23.68 -21.67 -24.47
C LYS A 183 24.90 -21.86 -25.38
N ALA A 184 24.82 -21.40 -26.64
CA ALA A 184 25.88 -21.50 -27.65
C ALA A 184 25.73 -20.37 -28.68
N GLY A 185 26.79 -20.12 -29.46
CA GLY A 185 26.77 -19.17 -30.59
C GLY A 185 27.60 -17.89 -30.41
N GLY A 186 28.45 -17.82 -29.39
CA GLY A 186 29.31 -16.67 -29.13
C GLY A 186 28.56 -15.42 -28.66
N VAL A 187 29.28 -14.30 -28.59
CA VAL A 187 28.68 -12.99 -28.30
C VAL A 187 28.27 -12.33 -29.60
N LYS A 188 26.98 -12.04 -29.76
CA LYS A 188 26.46 -11.26 -30.88
C LYS A 188 26.22 -9.83 -30.42
N PHE A 189 26.97 -8.89 -30.99
CA PHE A 189 26.79 -7.46 -30.79
C PHE A 189 25.92 -6.87 -31.90
N THR A 190 24.92 -6.07 -31.55
CA THR A 190 24.08 -5.33 -32.49
C THR A 190 23.78 -3.95 -31.90
N HIS A 191 23.70 -2.91 -32.72
CA HIS A 191 23.38 -1.57 -32.27
C HIS A 191 22.37 -0.93 -33.21
N THR A 192 21.42 -0.18 -32.65
CA THR A 192 20.41 0.57 -33.40
C THR A 192 20.88 2.00 -33.67
N VAL A 193 21.70 2.54 -32.76
CA VAL A 193 22.26 3.89 -32.77
C VAL A 193 23.79 3.77 -32.86
N PRO A 194 24.51 4.68 -33.54
CA PRO A 194 25.97 4.69 -33.51
C PRO A 194 26.47 4.77 -32.06
N VAL A 195 27.37 3.87 -31.69
CA VAL A 195 27.93 3.77 -30.34
C VAL A 195 29.30 4.46 -30.33
N SER A 196 29.44 5.52 -29.54
CA SER A 196 30.65 6.36 -29.53
C SER A 196 31.67 5.92 -28.48
N HIS A 197 31.20 5.20 -27.46
CA HIS A 197 31.94 4.96 -26.22
C HIS A 197 32.35 3.51 -26.00
N VAL A 198 31.87 2.57 -26.81
CA VAL A 198 32.04 1.13 -26.59
C VAL A 198 32.28 0.39 -27.89
N ASP A 199 33.33 -0.41 -27.90
CA ASP A 199 33.67 -1.33 -28.99
C ASP A 199 33.18 -2.76 -28.73
N GLU A 200 32.96 -3.54 -29.79
CA GLU A 200 32.64 -4.97 -29.71
C GLU A 200 33.70 -5.77 -28.91
N LYS A 201 34.99 -5.50 -29.15
CA LYS A 201 36.10 -6.15 -28.42
C LYS A 201 36.06 -5.87 -26.92
N LEU A 202 35.68 -4.64 -26.54
CA LEU A 202 35.57 -4.23 -25.14
C LEU A 202 34.43 -5.00 -24.46
N ILE A 203 33.28 -5.11 -25.12
CA ILE A 203 32.11 -5.86 -24.62
C ILE A 203 32.46 -7.33 -24.40
N ILE A 204 33.09 -7.98 -25.38
CA ILE A 204 33.52 -9.38 -25.27
C ILE A 204 34.46 -9.55 -24.08
N THR A 205 35.43 -8.64 -23.90
CA THR A 205 36.38 -8.67 -22.78
C THR A 205 35.67 -8.57 -21.43
N ILE A 206 34.71 -7.66 -21.30
CA ILE A 206 33.90 -7.51 -20.08
C ILE A 206 33.09 -8.78 -19.81
N LEU A 207 32.38 -9.31 -20.81
CA LEU A 207 31.56 -10.50 -20.66
C LEU A 207 32.39 -11.74 -20.28
N HIS A 208 33.57 -11.90 -20.86
CA HIS A 208 34.49 -12.99 -20.51
C HIS A 208 34.98 -12.90 -19.06
N GLU A 209 35.21 -11.70 -18.51
CA GLU A 209 35.53 -11.52 -17.09
C GLU A 209 34.38 -11.98 -16.17
N TYR A 210 33.14 -11.81 -16.61
CA TYR A 210 31.95 -12.36 -15.94
C TYR A 210 31.67 -13.84 -16.27
N LYS A 211 32.57 -14.52 -17.00
CA LYS A 211 32.43 -15.92 -17.47
C LYS A 211 31.22 -16.14 -18.40
N ILE A 212 30.82 -15.11 -19.13
CA ILE A 212 29.72 -15.15 -20.10
C ILE A 212 30.33 -15.21 -21.49
N PHE A 213 30.28 -16.38 -22.12
CA PHE A 213 30.86 -16.62 -23.46
C PHE A 213 29.84 -16.54 -24.60
N ASN A 214 28.54 -16.67 -24.28
CA ASN A 214 27.47 -16.72 -25.26
C ASN A 214 26.35 -15.75 -24.84
N ALA A 215 26.13 -14.67 -25.60
CA ALA A 215 25.11 -13.68 -25.29
C ALA A 215 24.70 -12.87 -26.52
N ASP A 216 23.44 -12.45 -26.56
CA ASP A 216 22.97 -11.39 -27.45
C ASP A 216 22.96 -10.06 -26.70
N VAL A 217 23.63 -9.07 -27.27
CA VAL A 217 23.67 -7.70 -26.75
C VAL A 217 23.20 -6.75 -27.84
N ILE A 218 22.09 -6.04 -27.59
CA ILE A 218 21.57 -5.02 -28.50
C ILE A 218 21.54 -3.68 -27.79
N PHE A 219 22.25 -2.71 -28.34
CA PHE A 219 22.25 -1.32 -27.86
C PHE A 219 21.17 -0.54 -28.61
N HIS A 220 20.23 0.04 -27.87
CA HIS A 220 19.20 0.92 -28.42
C HIS A 220 19.48 2.41 -28.16
N GLU A 221 20.51 2.73 -27.36
CA GLU A 221 20.99 4.10 -27.11
C GLU A 221 22.53 4.08 -26.97
N ASP A 222 23.17 5.27 -27.04
CA ASP A 222 24.62 5.39 -26.84
C ASP A 222 24.93 5.29 -25.34
N CYS A 223 25.55 4.18 -24.93
CA CYS A 223 25.81 3.87 -23.54
C CYS A 223 27.31 3.90 -23.24
N THR A 224 27.66 4.32 -22.03
CA THR A 224 29.04 4.20 -21.55
C THR A 224 29.36 2.77 -21.12
N MET A 225 30.65 2.49 -20.99
CA MET A 225 31.11 1.21 -20.47
C MET A 225 30.55 0.89 -19.06
N ASP A 226 30.46 1.89 -18.18
CA ASP A 226 29.99 1.69 -16.81
C ASP A 226 28.50 1.28 -16.80
N GLN A 227 27.68 1.91 -17.67
CA GLN A 227 26.28 1.54 -17.86
C GLN A 227 26.11 0.12 -18.43
N PHE A 228 27.03 -0.33 -19.29
CA PHE A 228 27.03 -1.71 -19.74
C PHE A 228 27.36 -2.69 -18.60
N ILE A 229 28.37 -2.38 -17.77
CA ILE A 229 28.68 -3.18 -16.58
C ILE A 229 27.48 -3.25 -15.64
N ASP A 230 26.80 -2.12 -15.41
CA ASP A 230 25.60 -2.04 -14.58
C ASP A 230 24.51 -2.99 -15.07
N LYS A 231 24.29 -3.02 -16.39
CA LYS A 231 23.32 -3.93 -17.02
C LYS A 231 23.70 -5.40 -16.85
N VAL A 232 24.99 -5.74 -16.99
CA VAL A 232 25.49 -7.12 -16.86
C VAL A 232 25.38 -7.60 -15.40
N GLN A 233 25.58 -6.72 -14.42
CA GLN A 233 25.47 -7.07 -13.00
C GLN A 233 24.02 -7.24 -12.51
N GLY A 234 23.12 -6.34 -12.92
CA GLY A 234 21.70 -6.41 -12.58
C GLY A 234 21.33 -6.13 -11.10
N ASN A 235 22.29 -5.77 -10.23
CA ASN A 235 22.07 -5.44 -8.80
C ASN A 235 22.16 -3.93 -8.50
N GLN A 236 22.10 -3.11 -9.54
CA GLN A 236 22.18 -1.65 -9.47
C GLN A 236 20.78 -1.09 -9.21
N VAL A 237 20.67 -0.14 -8.29
CA VAL A 237 19.40 0.54 -7.96
C VAL A 237 19.47 1.96 -8.49
N TYR A 238 18.44 2.37 -9.24
CA TYR A 238 18.33 3.71 -9.82
C TYR A 238 17.34 4.51 -8.97
N LEU A 239 17.84 5.54 -8.28
CA LEU A 239 17.06 6.35 -7.35
C LEU A 239 17.12 7.82 -7.72
N ASN A 240 16.03 8.53 -7.49
CA ASN A 240 16.03 9.99 -7.57
C ASN A 240 16.74 10.55 -6.33
N CYS A 241 17.49 11.64 -6.53
CA CYS A 241 18.26 12.30 -5.49
C CYS A 241 17.99 13.80 -5.50
N ILE A 242 17.63 14.35 -4.34
CA ILE A 242 17.48 15.78 -4.13
C ILE A 242 18.73 16.28 -3.42
N TYR A 243 19.41 17.29 -3.99
CA TYR A 243 20.57 17.93 -3.37
C TYR A 243 20.11 19.13 -2.56
N VAL A 244 20.25 19.05 -1.24
CA VAL A 244 19.85 20.11 -0.32
C VAL A 244 21.08 20.87 0.16
N TYR A 245 21.22 22.11 -0.30
CA TYR A 245 22.24 23.04 0.15
C TYR A 245 21.70 23.81 1.37
N ASN A 246 22.14 23.39 2.55
CA ASN A 246 21.77 24.01 3.82
C ASN A 246 22.76 25.13 4.20
N LYS A 247 22.39 25.96 5.18
CA LYS A 247 23.16 27.11 5.68
C LYS A 247 23.29 28.27 4.69
N ILE A 248 22.21 28.57 3.98
CA ILE A 248 22.16 29.69 3.03
C ILE A 248 22.38 31.06 3.70
N ASP A 249 22.22 31.12 5.02
CA ASP A 249 22.54 32.27 5.86
C ASP A 249 24.02 32.68 5.82
N GLN A 250 24.91 31.80 5.35
CA GLN A 250 26.36 32.06 5.29
C GLN A 250 26.85 32.51 3.92
N ILE A 251 25.98 32.54 2.91
CA ILE A 251 26.33 32.88 1.53
C ILE A 251 25.54 34.11 1.07
N SER A 252 26.03 34.78 0.02
CA SER A 252 25.34 35.94 -0.54
C SER A 252 24.12 35.51 -1.37
N ILE A 253 23.17 36.43 -1.58
CA ILE A 253 21.95 36.15 -2.33
C ILE A 253 22.23 35.74 -3.78
N GLU A 254 23.32 36.24 -4.38
CA GLU A 254 23.75 35.86 -5.73
C GLU A 254 24.19 34.39 -5.78
N GLU A 255 24.89 33.92 -4.75
CA GLU A 255 25.31 32.52 -4.68
C GLU A 255 24.12 31.60 -4.37
N VAL A 256 23.15 32.06 -3.57
CA VAL A 256 21.89 31.35 -3.35
C VAL A 256 21.14 31.17 -4.67
N ASP A 257 21.00 32.22 -5.48
CA ASP A 257 20.36 32.17 -6.81
C ASP A 257 21.13 31.24 -7.76
N ARG A 258 22.47 31.27 -7.73
CA ARG A 258 23.31 30.33 -8.50
C ARG A 258 23.03 28.88 -8.12
N LEU A 259 23.01 28.56 -6.83
CA LEU A 259 22.75 27.20 -6.33
C LEU A 259 21.32 26.74 -6.62
N ALA A 260 20.33 27.64 -6.51
CA ALA A 260 18.92 27.33 -6.77
C ALA A 260 18.64 26.97 -8.24
N ARG A 261 19.48 27.41 -9.19
CA ARG A 261 19.36 27.09 -10.62
C ARG A 261 19.97 25.75 -11.00
N LEU A 262 20.71 25.10 -10.10
CA LEU A 262 21.29 23.79 -10.37
C LEU A 262 20.18 22.72 -10.47
N PRO A 263 20.35 21.70 -11.33
CA PRO A 263 19.36 20.65 -11.47
C PRO A 263 19.27 19.82 -10.17
N HIS A 264 18.04 19.51 -9.77
CA HIS A 264 17.73 18.76 -8.54
C HIS A 264 18.27 19.41 -7.25
N ALA A 265 18.64 20.70 -7.30
CA ALA A 265 19.13 21.43 -6.15
C ALA A 265 18.00 22.17 -5.43
N LEU A 266 18.11 22.20 -4.10
CA LEU A 266 17.24 22.95 -3.22
C LEU A 266 18.11 23.68 -2.20
N VAL A 267 17.84 24.96 -2.01
CA VAL A 267 18.57 25.82 -1.08
C VAL A 267 17.71 26.05 0.16
N MET A 268 18.24 25.92 1.37
CA MET A 268 17.46 26.12 2.61
C MET A 268 18.33 26.55 3.79
N SER A 269 17.70 27.08 4.84
CA SER A 269 18.36 27.25 6.14
C SER A 269 17.50 26.59 7.21
N CYS A 270 17.99 25.50 7.78
CA CYS A 270 17.32 24.83 8.90
C CYS A 270 17.29 25.70 10.16
N GLU A 271 18.30 26.55 10.36
CA GLU A 271 18.44 27.42 11.53
C GLU A 271 17.43 28.57 11.48
N MET A 272 17.35 29.25 10.33
CA MET A 272 16.40 30.35 10.12
C MET A 272 15.00 29.87 9.65
N LYS A 273 14.81 28.55 9.49
CA LYS A 273 13.59 27.92 8.94
C LYS A 273 13.16 28.48 7.58
N LEU A 274 14.14 28.76 6.71
CA LEU A 274 13.90 29.30 5.36
C LEU A 274 13.73 28.17 4.35
N ASN A 275 12.75 28.32 3.45
CA ASN A 275 12.48 27.44 2.30
C ASN A 275 12.14 25.98 2.67
N MET A 276 11.63 25.77 3.89
CA MET A 276 11.26 24.47 4.44
C MET A 276 9.97 23.92 3.81
N ASP A 277 9.03 24.81 3.51
CA ASP A 277 7.78 24.56 2.81
C ASP A 277 8.01 24.07 1.38
N TYR A 278 8.83 24.81 0.62
CA TYR A 278 9.22 24.42 -0.74
C TYR A 278 9.98 23.09 -0.76
N PHE A 279 10.76 22.80 0.29
CA PHE A 279 11.39 21.50 0.46
C PHE A 279 10.37 20.37 0.57
N LEU A 280 9.31 20.52 1.36
CA LEU A 280 8.26 19.49 1.47
C LEU A 280 7.51 19.31 0.15
N GLU A 281 7.18 20.40 -0.54
CA GLU A 281 6.54 20.35 -1.87
C GLU A 281 7.42 19.59 -2.88
N LYS A 282 8.72 19.92 -2.94
CA LYS A 282 9.66 19.22 -3.83
C LYS A 282 9.87 17.77 -3.44
N LEU A 283 9.91 17.47 -2.14
CA LEU A 283 10.01 16.09 -1.66
C LEU A 283 8.80 15.26 -2.13
N TRP A 284 7.59 15.83 -2.02
CA TRP A 284 6.36 15.21 -2.50
C TRP A 284 6.40 14.90 -4.00
N GLU A 285 6.83 15.87 -4.81
CA GLU A 285 6.99 15.70 -6.28
C GLU A 285 7.94 14.53 -6.62
N TYR A 286 9.07 14.42 -5.92
CA TYR A 286 10.10 13.40 -6.20
C TYR A 286 9.70 12.01 -5.74
N LEU A 287 8.94 11.91 -4.65
CA LEU A 287 8.38 10.64 -4.18
C LEU A 287 7.31 10.12 -5.15
N ALA A 288 6.75 10.99 -5.99
CA ALA A 288 5.72 10.67 -6.97
C ALA A 288 4.57 9.88 -6.32
N LEU A 289 4.14 10.34 -5.15
CA LEU A 289 3.01 9.77 -4.42
C LEU A 289 1.71 10.21 -5.09
N VAL A 290 0.79 9.27 -5.19
CA VAL A 290 -0.54 9.43 -5.76
C VAL A 290 -1.55 9.29 -4.65
N ARG A 291 -2.39 10.31 -4.51
CA ARG A 291 -3.54 10.25 -3.59
C ARG A 291 -4.77 9.76 -4.31
N VAL A 292 -5.39 8.74 -3.72
CA VAL A 292 -6.59 8.10 -4.25
C VAL A 292 -7.68 8.17 -3.20
N TYR A 293 -8.77 8.86 -3.52
CA TYR A 293 -9.91 8.98 -2.61
C TYR A 293 -10.89 7.84 -2.87
N THR A 294 -11.37 7.22 -1.80
CA THR A 294 -12.46 6.26 -1.91
C THR A 294 -13.81 6.94 -1.85
N LYS A 295 -14.76 6.41 -2.59
CA LYS A 295 -16.14 6.90 -2.63
C LYS A 295 -17.09 5.73 -2.45
N LYS A 296 -18.04 5.86 -1.50
CA LYS A 296 -19.16 4.93 -1.42
C LYS A 296 -20.14 5.19 -2.56
N PRO A 297 -20.77 4.15 -3.15
CA PRO A 297 -21.88 4.36 -4.08
C PRO A 297 -22.93 5.31 -3.48
N GLY A 298 -23.48 6.21 -4.30
CA GLY A 298 -24.50 7.19 -3.88
C GLY A 298 -23.98 8.39 -3.05
N SER A 299 -22.91 8.24 -2.27
CA SER A 299 -22.34 9.33 -1.46
C SER A 299 -21.27 10.13 -2.20
N PRO A 300 -21.07 11.43 -1.92
CA PRO A 300 -19.88 12.14 -2.39
C PRO A 300 -18.59 11.48 -1.85
N PRO A 301 -17.45 11.62 -2.56
CA PRO A 301 -16.17 11.16 -2.03
C PRO A 301 -15.78 11.94 -0.78
N ASP A 302 -15.16 11.27 0.17
CA ASP A 302 -14.54 11.90 1.33
C ASP A 302 -13.20 12.50 0.88
N ILE A 303 -13.16 13.82 0.63
CA ILE A 303 -11.97 14.55 0.16
C ILE A 303 -11.29 15.26 1.35
N GLY A 304 -11.09 14.52 2.44
CA GLY A 304 -10.28 15.02 3.56
C GLY A 304 -8.78 14.86 3.28
N PRO A 305 -7.92 15.72 3.83
CA PRO A 305 -6.47 15.61 3.65
C PRO A 305 -5.91 14.27 4.17
N ALA A 306 -6.54 13.64 5.16
CA ALA A 306 -6.13 12.34 5.73
C ALA A 306 -6.93 11.13 5.21
N ASP A 307 -8.00 11.34 4.43
CA ASP A 307 -8.91 10.27 3.99
C ASP A 307 -8.48 9.65 2.64
N GLY A 308 -7.45 10.23 2.01
CA GLY A 308 -6.88 9.72 0.77
C GLY A 308 -5.94 8.54 1.02
N ILE A 309 -6.12 7.46 0.27
CA ILE A 309 -5.16 6.37 0.22
C ILE A 309 -3.93 6.83 -0.56
N ILE A 310 -2.77 6.76 0.07
CA ILE A 310 -1.50 7.10 -0.55
C ILE A 310 -0.95 5.88 -1.28
N LEU A 311 -0.71 6.03 -2.57
CA LEU A 311 -0.11 5.02 -3.44
C LEU A 311 1.07 5.65 -4.17
N ARG A 312 1.79 4.84 -4.95
CA ARG A 312 2.88 5.32 -5.80
C ARG A 312 2.40 5.56 -7.22
N LYS A 313 3.07 6.46 -7.93
CA LYS A 313 2.85 6.66 -9.37
C LYS A 313 3.04 5.35 -10.13
N GLY A 314 2.03 5.02 -10.94
CA GLY A 314 1.97 3.73 -11.65
C GLY A 314 1.30 2.61 -10.86
N ALA A 315 0.78 2.88 -9.66
CA ALA A 315 -0.05 1.92 -8.93
C ALA A 315 -1.31 1.55 -9.75
N THR A 316 -1.68 0.28 -9.63
CA THR A 316 -2.89 -0.29 -10.22
C THR A 316 -4.05 -0.19 -9.23
N VAL A 317 -5.25 -0.42 -9.74
CA VAL A 317 -6.45 -0.53 -8.88
C VAL A 317 -6.33 -1.69 -7.91
N GLU A 318 -5.64 -2.77 -8.30
CA GLU A 318 -5.33 -3.90 -7.41
C GLU A 318 -4.46 -3.49 -6.22
N HIS A 319 -3.43 -2.66 -6.42
CA HIS A 319 -2.62 -2.13 -5.32
C HIS A 319 -3.46 -1.29 -4.35
N CYS A 320 -4.41 -0.49 -4.85
CA CYS A 320 -5.36 0.22 -4.01
C CYS A 320 -6.23 -0.73 -3.18
N CYS A 321 -6.70 -1.83 -3.79
CA CYS A 321 -7.50 -2.82 -3.09
C CYS A 321 -6.71 -3.48 -1.96
N HIS A 322 -5.43 -3.81 -2.20
CA HIS A 322 -4.54 -4.35 -1.17
C HIS A 322 -4.23 -3.36 -0.05
N ALA A 323 -4.15 -2.06 -0.36
CA ALA A 323 -3.98 -1.01 0.64
C ALA A 323 -5.20 -0.87 1.56
N LEU A 324 -6.41 -1.05 1.02
CA LEU A 324 -7.66 -1.07 1.80
C LEU A 324 -7.79 -2.33 2.66
N HIS A 325 -7.72 -3.51 2.02
CA HIS A 325 -7.85 -4.78 2.72
C HIS A 325 -7.29 -5.93 1.89
N ARG A 326 -6.53 -6.83 2.52
CA ARG A 326 -5.82 -7.93 1.82
C ARG A 326 -6.75 -8.84 1.00
N THR A 327 -7.99 -9.06 1.46
CA THR A 327 -8.97 -9.93 0.76
C THR A 327 -9.74 -9.24 -0.34
N LEU A 328 -9.69 -7.89 -0.41
CA LEU A 328 -10.51 -7.10 -1.34
C LEU A 328 -10.15 -7.39 -2.79
N ALA A 329 -8.85 -7.51 -3.07
CA ALA A 329 -8.33 -7.81 -4.40
C ALA A 329 -8.88 -9.14 -4.96
N ALA A 330 -9.06 -10.16 -4.13
CA ALA A 330 -9.57 -11.46 -4.56
C ALA A 330 -11.06 -11.45 -4.93
N GLN A 331 -11.83 -10.51 -4.37
CA GLN A 331 -13.27 -10.35 -4.62
C GLN A 331 -13.58 -9.22 -5.62
N PHE A 332 -12.55 -8.56 -6.13
CA PHE A 332 -12.68 -7.36 -6.92
C PHE A 332 -13.18 -7.68 -8.34
N ARG A 333 -14.30 -7.06 -8.75
CA ARG A 333 -14.86 -7.21 -10.10
C ARG A 333 -14.51 -6.05 -11.02
N TYR A 334 -14.73 -4.83 -10.55
CA TYR A 334 -14.42 -3.59 -11.27
C TYR A 334 -14.46 -2.39 -10.32
N ALA A 335 -13.75 -1.32 -10.69
CA ALA A 335 -13.88 -0.01 -10.06
C ALA A 335 -14.48 0.97 -11.06
N ILE A 336 -15.18 1.95 -10.52
CA ILE A 336 -15.53 3.16 -11.25
C ILE A 336 -14.51 4.21 -10.83
N VAL A 337 -13.79 4.75 -11.81
CA VAL A 337 -12.72 5.71 -11.60
C VAL A 337 -13.14 7.05 -12.18
N TRP A 338 -13.00 8.11 -11.39
CA TRP A 338 -13.10 9.49 -11.84
C TRP A 338 -11.72 10.14 -11.79
N GLY A 339 -11.39 10.96 -12.78
CA GLY A 339 -10.17 11.75 -12.79
C GLY A 339 -9.40 11.70 -14.11
N THR A 340 -8.16 12.19 -14.10
CA THR A 340 -7.29 12.32 -15.28
C THR A 340 -6.63 11.01 -15.71
N SER A 341 -6.83 9.94 -14.93
CA SER A 341 -6.33 8.58 -15.20
C SER A 341 -7.14 7.86 -16.29
N THR A 342 -8.39 8.28 -16.49
CA THR A 342 -9.33 7.67 -17.44
C THR A 342 -9.58 8.57 -18.64
N LYS A 343 -9.92 7.99 -19.79
CA LYS A 343 -10.25 8.79 -21.00
C LYS A 343 -11.60 9.48 -20.87
N PHE A 344 -12.52 8.85 -20.15
CA PHE A 344 -13.84 9.36 -19.82
C PHE A 344 -13.99 9.40 -18.30
N SER A 345 -14.76 10.34 -17.76
CA SER A 345 -14.99 10.46 -16.32
C SER A 345 -16.50 10.47 -16.05
N PRO A 346 -17.06 9.47 -15.36
CA PRO A 346 -16.42 8.23 -14.90
C PRO A 346 -16.16 7.19 -15.99
N GLN A 347 -15.22 6.26 -15.74
CA GLN A 347 -15.01 5.05 -16.54
C GLN A 347 -14.98 3.81 -15.65
N ARG A 348 -15.49 2.68 -16.18
CA ARG A 348 -15.43 1.36 -15.55
C ARG A 348 -14.14 0.66 -15.93
N ASN A 349 -13.36 0.24 -14.93
CA ASN A 349 -12.04 -0.33 -15.13
C ASN A 349 -11.86 -1.62 -14.33
N GLY A 350 -11.11 -2.56 -14.90
CA GLY A 350 -10.71 -3.81 -14.22
C GLY A 350 -9.52 -3.62 -13.28
N PRO A 351 -9.12 -4.68 -12.55
CA PRO A 351 -8.02 -4.64 -11.58
C PRO A 351 -6.67 -4.31 -12.23
N GLU A 352 -6.45 -4.78 -13.46
CA GLU A 352 -5.22 -4.58 -14.25
C GLU A 352 -5.09 -3.17 -14.86
N MET A 353 -6.02 -2.26 -14.56
CA MET A 353 -5.88 -0.88 -15.03
C MET A 353 -4.62 -0.26 -14.42
N ASN A 354 -3.65 -0.01 -15.29
CA ASN A 354 -2.41 0.68 -14.96
C ASN A 354 -2.61 2.20 -14.87
N ALA A 355 -1.77 2.83 -14.04
CA ALA A 355 -1.55 4.27 -13.97
C ALA A 355 -2.70 5.11 -13.39
N LEU A 356 -3.08 4.82 -12.14
CA LEU A 356 -3.77 5.81 -11.32
C LEU A 356 -2.88 7.06 -11.18
N ARG A 357 -3.48 8.24 -11.37
CA ARG A 357 -2.90 9.58 -11.23
C ARG A 357 -3.51 10.28 -10.01
N ASP A 358 -2.84 11.33 -9.55
CA ASP A 358 -3.24 12.13 -8.39
C ASP A 358 -4.70 12.57 -8.47
N LEU A 359 -5.37 12.54 -7.32
CA LEU A 359 -6.77 12.91 -7.13
C LEU A 359 -7.74 11.97 -7.85
N ALA A 360 -7.34 10.74 -8.15
CA ALA A 360 -8.26 9.73 -8.63
C ALA A 360 -9.28 9.42 -7.54
N VAL A 361 -10.57 9.48 -7.88
CA VAL A 361 -11.63 8.99 -7.01
C VAL A 361 -11.99 7.58 -7.46
N LEU A 362 -11.94 6.63 -6.54
CA LEU A 362 -12.33 5.24 -6.74
C LEU A 362 -13.61 4.94 -5.98
N ALA A 363 -14.66 4.57 -6.70
CA ALA A 363 -15.74 3.80 -6.10
C ALA A 363 -15.45 2.32 -6.38
N SER A 364 -15.04 1.60 -5.34
CA SER A 364 -14.97 0.16 -5.39
C SER A 364 -16.38 -0.40 -5.23
N LEU A 365 -16.87 -1.09 -6.25
CA LEU A 365 -17.90 -2.12 -6.05
C LEU A 365 -17.17 -3.41 -5.68
N ALA A 366 -16.46 -3.34 -4.56
CA ALA A 366 -16.22 -4.53 -3.77
C ALA A 366 -17.58 -5.07 -3.33
N ALA A 367 -17.69 -6.38 -3.12
CA ALA A 367 -18.91 -7.03 -2.67
C ALA A 367 -19.33 -6.57 -1.25
N VAL A 368 -19.73 -5.31 -1.09
CA VAL A 368 -20.70 -4.91 -0.09
C VAL A 368 -22.02 -5.41 -0.65
N ALA A 369 -22.63 -6.35 0.08
CA ALA A 369 -23.99 -6.79 -0.18
C ALA A 369 -24.83 -5.55 -0.48
N LEU A 370 -25.36 -5.48 -1.71
CA LEU A 370 -26.19 -4.37 -2.16
C LEU A 370 -27.29 -4.14 -1.13
N GLY A 371 -27.16 -3.08 -0.34
CA GLY A 371 -28.29 -2.51 0.38
C GLY A 371 -29.32 -2.10 -0.68
N GLN A 372 -30.56 -2.54 -0.49
CA GLN A 372 -31.66 -2.47 -1.46
C GLN A 372 -32.03 -1.05 -1.96
N GLN A 373 -31.41 0.03 -1.46
CA GLN A 373 -31.79 1.40 -1.78
C GLN A 373 -31.13 2.03 -3.01
N ASP A 374 -30.02 1.48 -3.53
CA ASP A 374 -29.23 2.16 -4.59
C ASP A 374 -29.66 1.87 -6.05
N LEU A 375 -30.72 1.08 -6.26
CA LEU A 375 -31.12 0.68 -7.62
C LEU A 375 -31.86 1.79 -8.40
N CYS A 376 -32.42 2.81 -7.71
CA CYS A 376 -33.24 3.84 -8.33
C CYS A 376 -32.64 5.25 -8.38
N ASP A 377 -31.54 5.54 -7.66
CA ASP A 377 -30.98 6.89 -7.57
C ASP A 377 -30.07 7.29 -8.74
N ARG A 378 -29.95 6.45 -9.78
CA ARG A 378 -29.12 6.71 -10.95
C ARG A 378 -29.81 7.46 -12.09
N ASP A 379 -31.14 7.62 -12.06
CA ASP A 379 -31.90 8.27 -13.15
C ASP A 379 -32.80 9.39 -12.62
N SER A 380 -32.21 10.48 -12.11
CA SER A 380 -32.95 11.74 -11.86
C SER A 380 -33.00 12.68 -13.08
N HIS A 381 -32.75 12.15 -14.28
CA HIS A 381 -32.94 12.83 -15.55
C HIS A 381 -33.69 11.97 -16.58
N HIS A 382 -34.87 11.44 -16.22
CA HIS A 382 -35.89 11.11 -17.20
C HIS A 382 -37.25 11.62 -16.72
N HIS A 383 -37.86 12.46 -17.56
CA HIS A 383 -39.24 12.94 -17.38
C HIS A 383 -40.20 11.73 -17.34
N PRO A 384 -41.27 11.77 -16.51
CA PRO A 384 -42.26 10.71 -16.43
C PRO A 384 -43.32 10.81 -17.55
N ASP A 385 -42.90 11.11 -18.77
CA ASP A 385 -43.78 11.22 -19.95
C ASP A 385 -43.03 10.73 -21.19
N ASP A 386 -42.83 9.42 -21.29
CA ASP A 386 -42.80 8.71 -22.57
C ASP A 386 -43.03 7.23 -22.29
N GLY A 387 -44.31 6.87 -22.22
CA GLY A 387 -44.72 5.48 -22.17
C GLY A 387 -44.37 4.80 -23.49
N ASN A 388 -43.43 3.85 -23.45
CA ASN A 388 -43.49 2.56 -24.16
C ASN A 388 -42.19 1.74 -24.01
N PRO A 389 -42.06 0.81 -23.05
CA PRO A 389 -41.04 -0.22 -23.14
C PRO A 389 -41.62 -1.37 -23.99
N GLY A 390 -41.18 -1.48 -25.25
CA GLY A 390 -41.58 -2.53 -26.19
C GLY A 390 -41.09 -3.95 -25.86
N GLY A 391 -40.95 -4.30 -24.57
CA GLY A 391 -40.57 -5.62 -24.08
C GLY A 391 -41.66 -6.24 -23.19
N PRO A 392 -41.72 -7.58 -23.06
CA PRO A 392 -42.67 -8.23 -22.17
C PRO A 392 -42.36 -7.85 -20.71
N LEU A 393 -43.25 -7.08 -20.09
CA LEU A 393 -43.14 -6.71 -18.67
C LEU A 393 -43.52 -7.89 -17.76
N VAL A 394 -42.72 -8.13 -16.73
CA VAL A 394 -43.02 -9.12 -15.68
C VAL A 394 -44.12 -8.58 -14.76
N PRO A 395 -45.08 -9.40 -14.30
CA PRO A 395 -46.04 -8.98 -13.29
C PRO A 395 -45.36 -8.44 -12.02
N CYS A 396 -45.82 -7.30 -11.51
CA CYS A 396 -45.24 -6.64 -10.32
C CYS A 396 -45.16 -7.57 -9.09
N GLU A 397 -46.15 -8.46 -8.92
CA GLU A 397 -46.23 -9.43 -7.83
C GLU A 397 -45.11 -10.49 -7.87
N ASN A 398 -44.59 -10.78 -9.06
CA ASN A 398 -43.56 -11.79 -9.30
C ASN A 398 -42.14 -11.22 -9.22
N LEU A 399 -41.99 -9.93 -8.89
CA LEU A 399 -40.67 -9.33 -8.75
C LEU A 399 -39.88 -9.98 -7.60
N PRO A 400 -38.57 -10.27 -7.80
CA PRO A 400 -37.68 -10.67 -6.71
C PRO A 400 -37.71 -9.67 -5.54
N PRO A 401 -37.51 -10.12 -4.29
CA PRO A 401 -37.60 -9.26 -3.10
C PRO A 401 -36.58 -8.11 -3.09
N ILE A 402 -35.53 -8.18 -3.92
CA ILE A 402 -34.55 -7.11 -4.05
C ILE A 402 -35.12 -5.82 -4.70
N PHE A 403 -36.21 -5.92 -5.47
CA PHE A 403 -36.82 -4.80 -6.21
C PHE A 403 -38.11 -4.26 -5.56
N VAL A 404 -38.43 -4.75 -4.37
CA VAL A 404 -39.69 -4.51 -3.69
C VAL A 404 -39.42 -4.15 -2.24
N GLU A 405 -39.98 -3.04 -1.79
CA GLU A 405 -39.91 -2.61 -0.39
C GLU A 405 -41.16 -3.09 0.34
N CYS A 406 -40.99 -3.93 1.37
CA CYS A 406 -42.08 -4.45 2.17
C CYS A 406 -42.07 -3.83 3.56
N GLU A 407 -43.26 -3.54 4.09
CA GLU A 407 -43.41 -3.10 5.47
C GLU A 407 -42.98 -4.21 6.45
N ALA A 408 -42.48 -3.81 7.61
CA ALA A 408 -42.15 -4.75 8.67
C ALA A 408 -43.42 -5.48 9.13
N ALA A 409 -43.32 -6.80 9.29
CA ALA A 409 -44.45 -7.59 9.75
C ALA A 409 -44.86 -7.19 11.17
N PHE A 410 -46.15 -6.91 11.35
CA PHE A 410 -46.70 -6.52 12.65
C PHE A 410 -46.76 -7.71 13.60
N ASP A 411 -46.39 -7.50 14.87
CA ASP A 411 -46.42 -8.54 15.90
C ASP A 411 -47.80 -8.61 16.59
N LEU A 412 -48.48 -9.74 16.41
CA LEU A 412 -49.79 -10.01 16.98
C LEU A 412 -49.74 -10.68 18.36
N ARG A 413 -48.53 -10.82 18.95
CA ARG A 413 -48.27 -11.37 20.31
C ARG A 413 -49.08 -12.65 20.60
N GLY A 414 -49.10 -13.58 19.65
CA GLY A 414 -49.78 -14.88 19.80
C GLY A 414 -51.31 -14.86 19.73
N ASN A 415 -51.97 -13.74 19.39
CA ASN A 415 -53.43 -13.69 19.33
C ASN A 415 -53.98 -14.15 17.96
N LEU A 416 -54.30 -15.44 17.85
CA LEU A 416 -54.81 -16.09 16.63
C LEU A 416 -56.12 -15.45 16.11
N THR A 417 -56.97 -14.95 17.01
CA THR A 417 -58.24 -14.29 16.68
C THR A 417 -58.04 -12.98 15.92
N LEU A 418 -56.98 -12.24 16.24
CA LEU A 418 -56.63 -11.00 15.52
C LEU A 418 -56.08 -11.31 14.13
N LYS A 419 -55.28 -12.38 13.98
CA LYS A 419 -54.76 -12.81 12.68
C LYS A 419 -55.88 -13.17 11.70
N ALA A 420 -56.92 -13.87 12.19
CA ALA A 420 -58.11 -14.17 11.39
C ALA A 420 -58.90 -12.91 11.02
N LYS A 421 -58.97 -11.93 11.93
CA LYS A 421 -59.66 -10.64 11.70
C LYS A 421 -58.95 -9.75 10.67
N PHE A 422 -57.63 -9.86 10.54
CA PHE A 422 -56.81 -9.14 9.56
C PHE A 422 -56.44 -9.98 8.32
N ASN A 423 -57.22 -11.01 7.97
CA ASN A 423 -56.98 -11.84 6.77
C ASN A 423 -55.53 -12.38 6.64
N GLY A 424 -54.89 -12.73 7.75
CA GLY A 424 -53.52 -13.25 7.74
C GLY A 424 -52.41 -12.19 7.66
N TYR A 425 -52.75 -10.91 7.85
CA TYR A 425 -51.78 -9.81 7.95
C TYR A 425 -50.95 -9.91 9.25
N GLY A 426 -49.63 -9.76 9.14
CA GLY A 426 -48.71 -9.84 10.28
C GLY A 426 -48.43 -11.27 10.76
N CYS A 427 -47.72 -11.36 11.89
CA CYS A 427 -47.15 -12.61 12.40
C CYS A 427 -47.61 -12.85 13.84
N THR A 428 -48.02 -14.09 14.15
CA THR A 428 -48.35 -14.47 15.54
C THR A 428 -47.14 -14.95 16.33
N ARG A 429 -46.16 -15.52 15.63
CA ARG A 429 -44.89 -16.00 16.18
C ARG A 429 -43.74 -15.53 15.30
N PHE A 430 -42.68 -15.03 15.94
CA PHE A 430 -41.42 -14.71 15.28
C PHE A 430 -40.37 -15.78 15.60
N GLY A 431 -39.50 -16.03 14.62
CA GLY A 431 -38.35 -16.93 14.77
C GLY A 431 -38.63 -18.42 14.53
N GLY A 432 -37.55 -19.20 14.57
CA GLY A 432 -37.56 -20.65 14.27
C GLY A 432 -36.13 -21.15 14.07
N ASN A 433 -35.82 -22.39 14.52
CA ASN A 433 -34.47 -22.95 14.31
C ASN A 433 -34.33 -23.57 12.92
N ARG A 434 -35.44 -23.98 12.31
CA ARG A 434 -35.51 -24.57 10.98
C ARG A 434 -36.39 -23.73 10.10
N TYR A 435 -36.05 -23.63 8.83
CA TYR A 435 -36.81 -22.86 7.83
C TYR A 435 -38.29 -23.28 7.77
N GLU A 436 -38.56 -24.57 7.99
CA GLU A 436 -39.91 -25.16 7.99
C GLU A 436 -40.78 -24.73 9.18
N GLU A 437 -40.16 -24.32 10.29
CA GLU A 437 -40.86 -23.89 11.52
C GLU A 437 -41.19 -22.39 11.51
N VAL A 438 -40.61 -21.63 10.59
CA VAL A 438 -40.79 -20.17 10.51
C VAL A 438 -42.16 -19.87 9.93
N GLU A 439 -42.98 -19.22 10.75
CA GLU A 439 -44.29 -18.72 10.33
C GLU A 439 -44.11 -17.71 9.18
N LYS A 440 -45.04 -17.72 8.22
CA LYS A 440 -45.08 -16.70 7.16
C LYS A 440 -46.29 -15.80 7.38
N GLY A 441 -46.07 -14.49 7.39
CA GLY A 441 -47.10 -13.46 7.50
C GLY A 441 -47.31 -12.78 6.16
N LEU A 442 -48.50 -12.20 5.96
CA LEU A 442 -48.73 -11.30 4.82
C LEU A 442 -48.35 -9.87 5.23
N VAL A 443 -47.58 -9.19 4.39
CA VAL A 443 -47.21 -7.78 4.54
C VAL A 443 -47.46 -7.02 3.25
N TRP A 444 -47.73 -5.72 3.37
CA TRP A 444 -47.82 -4.83 2.22
C TRP A 444 -46.44 -4.56 1.65
N CYS A 445 -46.32 -4.74 0.34
CA CYS A 445 -45.10 -4.53 -0.41
C CYS A 445 -45.36 -3.58 -1.57
N ARG A 446 -44.42 -2.67 -1.81
CA ARG A 446 -44.45 -1.68 -2.89
C ARG A 446 -43.24 -1.86 -3.80
N VAL A 447 -43.48 -1.83 -5.11
CA VAL A 447 -42.40 -1.85 -6.10
C VAL A 447 -41.69 -0.50 -6.11
N MET A 448 -40.35 -0.55 -6.14
CA MET A 448 -39.51 0.65 -6.18
C MET A 448 -39.84 1.54 -7.38
N PRO A 449 -39.78 2.88 -7.26
CA PRO A 449 -40.24 3.82 -8.28
C PRO A 449 -39.62 3.63 -9.67
N CYS A 450 -38.34 3.23 -9.75
CA CYS A 450 -37.60 3.08 -11.01
C CYS A 450 -37.82 1.74 -11.74
N ILE A 451 -38.53 0.78 -11.14
CA ILE A 451 -38.75 -0.54 -11.75
C ILE A 451 -40.07 -0.54 -12.52
N GLU A 452 -39.99 -0.87 -13.81
CA GLU A 452 -41.13 -1.10 -14.69
C GLU A 452 -41.62 -2.55 -14.54
N CYS A 453 -42.91 -2.70 -14.25
CA CYS A 453 -43.58 -3.99 -14.12
C CYS A 453 -45.06 -3.85 -14.51
N SER A 454 -45.71 -4.96 -14.83
CA SER A 454 -47.12 -4.99 -15.22
C SER A 454 -48.03 -5.30 -14.02
N GLY A 455 -49.11 -4.53 -13.83
CA GLY A 455 -50.08 -4.75 -12.75
C GLY A 455 -49.98 -3.77 -11.58
N ASN A 456 -50.57 -4.12 -10.44
CA ASN A 456 -50.62 -3.23 -9.28
C ASN A 456 -49.24 -3.10 -8.61
N ARG A 457 -48.81 -1.85 -8.35
CA ARG A 457 -47.48 -1.55 -7.78
C ARG A 457 -47.41 -1.77 -6.27
N THR A 458 -48.56 -1.97 -5.62
CA THR A 458 -48.68 -2.39 -4.23
C THR A 458 -49.44 -3.71 -4.16
N PHE A 459 -48.88 -4.68 -3.45
CA PHE A 459 -49.45 -6.01 -3.33
C PHE A 459 -49.09 -6.65 -1.98
N LEU A 460 -49.88 -7.65 -1.58
CA LEU A 460 -49.62 -8.44 -0.39
C LEU A 460 -48.65 -9.56 -0.74
N ARG A 461 -47.54 -9.67 0.01
CA ARG A 461 -46.56 -10.74 -0.16
C ARG A 461 -46.40 -11.52 1.12
N SER A 462 -46.25 -12.83 0.99
CA SER A 462 -45.91 -13.71 2.11
C SER A 462 -44.42 -13.58 2.42
N THR A 463 -44.10 -13.07 3.61
CA THR A 463 -42.73 -12.89 4.11
C THR A 463 -42.50 -13.74 5.36
N PRO A 464 -41.29 -14.28 5.57
CA PRO A 464 -40.98 -15.04 6.78
C PRO A 464 -40.94 -14.12 8.00
N CYS A 465 -41.57 -14.55 9.09
CA CYS A 465 -41.64 -13.83 10.36
C CYS A 465 -40.32 -13.93 11.14
N ILE A 466 -39.30 -13.23 10.66
CA ILE A 466 -37.94 -13.23 11.23
C ILE A 466 -37.61 -11.83 11.69
N LYS A 467 -37.10 -11.72 12.92
CA LYS A 467 -36.62 -10.48 13.51
C LYS A 467 -35.18 -10.68 13.97
N TYR A 468 -34.33 -9.70 13.75
CA TYR A 468 -32.97 -9.66 14.27
C TYR A 468 -32.79 -8.40 15.12
N THR A 469 -32.17 -8.54 16.29
CA THR A 469 -31.98 -7.44 17.25
C THR A 469 -30.51 -7.27 17.67
N GLY A 470 -29.58 -7.75 16.83
CA GLY A 470 -28.14 -7.59 17.05
C GLY A 470 -27.55 -8.58 18.06
N HIS A 471 -28.24 -9.70 18.33
CA HIS A 471 -27.71 -10.79 19.13
C HIS A 471 -26.95 -11.78 18.25
N TYR A 472 -25.67 -11.97 18.56
CA TYR A 472 -24.76 -12.86 17.84
C TYR A 472 -24.51 -14.14 18.63
N PHE A 473 -24.76 -15.28 18.01
CA PHE A 473 -24.59 -16.60 18.65
C PHE A 473 -23.16 -16.82 19.14
N VAL A 474 -22.17 -16.52 18.29
CA VAL A 474 -20.74 -16.74 18.59
C VAL A 474 -20.28 -15.90 19.78
N SER A 475 -20.65 -14.62 19.83
CA SER A 475 -20.29 -13.73 20.93
C SER A 475 -20.90 -14.19 22.25
N THR A 476 -22.18 -14.58 22.23
CA THR A 476 -22.85 -15.02 23.46
C THR A 476 -22.38 -16.42 23.88
N LEU A 477 -21.97 -17.29 22.96
CA LEU A 477 -21.27 -18.53 23.29
C LEU A 477 -19.91 -18.25 23.94
N LEU A 478 -19.11 -17.32 23.41
CA LEU A 478 -17.84 -16.90 24.01
C LEU A 478 -18.03 -16.27 25.39
N TYR A 479 -19.04 -15.41 25.56
CA TYR A 479 -19.40 -14.88 26.88
C TYR A 479 -19.84 -15.98 27.83
N SER A 480 -20.58 -16.99 27.36
CA SER A 480 -20.95 -18.13 28.18
C SER A 480 -19.71 -18.93 28.59
N ILE A 481 -18.76 -19.19 27.68
CA ILE A 481 -17.52 -19.93 27.98
C ILE A 481 -16.60 -19.15 28.93
N PHE A 482 -16.28 -17.90 28.65
CA PHE A 482 -15.25 -17.16 29.39
C PHE A 482 -15.79 -16.38 30.60
N LEU A 483 -17.04 -15.93 30.54
CA LEU A 483 -17.65 -15.03 31.53
C LEU A 483 -18.97 -15.58 32.10
N GLY A 484 -19.27 -16.86 31.87
CA GLY A 484 -20.51 -17.49 32.30
C GLY A 484 -20.66 -17.59 33.81
N PHE A 485 -19.57 -17.55 34.59
CA PHE A 485 -19.63 -17.52 36.06
C PHE A 485 -20.20 -16.19 36.61
N VAL A 486 -20.14 -15.10 35.83
CA VAL A 486 -20.75 -13.79 36.16
C VAL A 486 -22.10 -13.61 35.45
N ALA A 487 -22.62 -14.66 34.80
CA ALA A 487 -23.91 -14.64 34.08
C ALA A 487 -24.03 -13.60 32.95
N VAL A 488 -22.90 -13.16 32.36
CA VAL A 488 -22.87 -12.17 31.26
C VAL A 488 -23.68 -12.66 30.05
N ASP A 489 -23.61 -13.96 29.75
CA ASP A 489 -24.38 -14.61 28.70
C ASP A 489 -25.89 -14.45 28.86
N ARG A 490 -26.42 -14.57 30.09
CA ARG A 490 -27.84 -14.39 30.40
C ARG A 490 -28.28 -12.92 30.35
N PHE A 491 -27.41 -12.00 30.77
CA PHE A 491 -27.67 -10.56 30.64
C PHE A 491 -27.73 -10.12 29.17
N CYS A 492 -26.80 -10.59 28.34
CA CYS A 492 -26.78 -10.29 26.91
C CYS A 492 -28.02 -10.79 26.17
N LEU A 493 -28.69 -11.85 26.65
CA LEU A 493 -29.93 -12.39 26.07
C LEU A 493 -31.20 -11.78 26.66
N GLY A 494 -31.11 -10.84 27.60
CA GLY A 494 -32.27 -10.19 28.22
C GLY A 494 -32.90 -10.94 29.40
N TYR A 495 -32.34 -12.06 29.86
CA TYR A 495 -32.83 -12.81 31.02
C TYR A 495 -32.29 -12.25 32.35
N THR A 496 -32.59 -10.99 32.64
CA THR A 496 -32.03 -10.25 33.79
C THR A 496 -32.32 -10.92 35.14
N ALA A 497 -33.54 -11.39 35.37
CA ALA A 497 -33.91 -12.03 36.65
C ALA A 497 -33.15 -13.35 36.90
N ILE A 498 -33.01 -14.19 35.87
CA ILE A 498 -32.26 -15.46 35.95
C ILE A 498 -30.77 -15.19 36.08
N ALA A 499 -30.26 -14.16 35.40
CA ALA A 499 -28.85 -13.74 35.49
C ALA A 499 -28.49 -13.29 36.92
N VAL A 500 -29.35 -12.50 37.56
CA VAL A 500 -29.16 -12.08 38.97
C VAL A 500 -29.20 -13.29 39.92
N GLY A 501 -30.12 -14.24 39.71
CA GLY A 501 -30.17 -15.48 40.50
C GLY A 501 -28.90 -16.33 40.36
N LYS A 502 -28.35 -16.43 39.15
CA LYS A 502 -27.08 -17.12 38.87
C LYS A 502 -25.89 -16.41 39.53
N LEU A 503 -25.90 -15.09 39.57
CA LEU A 503 -24.87 -14.29 40.23
C LEU A 503 -24.92 -14.42 41.77
N MET A 504 -26.11 -14.40 42.36
CA MET A 504 -26.30 -14.58 43.81
C MET A 504 -25.91 -15.98 44.32
N THR A 505 -26.00 -16.99 43.45
CA THR A 505 -25.63 -18.37 43.78
C THR A 505 -24.16 -18.70 43.44
N LEU A 506 -23.35 -17.68 43.10
CA LEU A 506 -21.96 -17.84 42.62
C LEU A 506 -21.86 -18.88 41.50
N GLY A 507 -22.81 -18.84 40.56
CA GLY A 507 -22.90 -19.79 39.44
C GLY A 507 -23.16 -21.24 39.85
N GLY A 508 -23.62 -21.48 41.09
CA GLY A 508 -23.89 -22.81 41.66
C GLY A 508 -22.75 -23.79 41.46
N LEU A 509 -21.52 -23.38 41.84
CA LEU A 509 -20.29 -24.20 41.75
C LEU A 509 -19.95 -24.65 40.31
N GLY A 510 -20.36 -23.87 39.30
CA GLY A 510 -20.04 -24.14 37.88
C GLY A 510 -21.02 -25.06 37.16
N VAL A 511 -22.01 -25.63 37.85
CA VAL A 511 -23.03 -26.50 37.23
C VAL A 511 -23.93 -25.68 36.28
N TRP A 512 -24.37 -24.50 36.72
CA TRP A 512 -25.21 -23.61 35.90
C TRP A 512 -24.49 -23.07 34.67
N TRP A 513 -23.16 -22.92 34.77
CA TRP A 513 -22.32 -22.52 33.65
C TRP A 513 -22.29 -23.59 32.54
N ILE A 514 -22.15 -24.87 32.89
CA ILE A 514 -22.17 -25.98 31.93
C ILE A 514 -23.57 -26.14 31.31
N VAL A 515 -24.63 -26.00 32.11
CA VAL A 515 -26.02 -26.07 31.64
C VAL A 515 -26.30 -24.97 30.61
N ASP A 516 -25.81 -23.75 30.81
CA ASP A 516 -26.04 -22.65 29.88
C ASP A 516 -25.33 -22.85 28.54
N ILE A 517 -24.08 -23.34 28.55
CA ILE A 517 -23.38 -23.74 27.32
C ILE A 517 -24.16 -24.83 26.58
N PHE A 518 -24.64 -25.84 27.30
CA PHE A 518 -25.43 -26.92 26.69
C PHE A 518 -26.75 -26.42 26.10
N LEU A 519 -27.46 -25.53 26.79
CA LEU A 519 -28.72 -24.96 26.31
C LEU A 519 -28.51 -24.04 25.09
N LEU A 520 -27.40 -23.30 25.02
CA LEU A 520 -27.02 -22.50 23.85
C LEU A 520 -26.69 -23.40 22.65
N VAL A 521 -25.81 -24.39 22.82
CA VAL A 521 -25.38 -25.29 21.74
C VAL A 521 -26.55 -26.14 21.21
N THR A 522 -27.46 -26.56 22.09
CA THR A 522 -28.69 -27.29 21.68
C THR A 522 -29.78 -26.39 21.09
N GLY A 523 -29.56 -25.07 21.02
CA GLY A 523 -30.50 -24.10 20.47
C GLY A 523 -31.80 -23.95 21.28
N ARG A 524 -31.77 -24.37 22.55
CA ARG A 524 -32.89 -24.25 23.52
C ARG A 524 -32.87 -22.93 24.29
N LEU A 525 -31.73 -22.26 24.33
CA LEU A 525 -31.61 -20.90 24.85
C LEU A 525 -31.50 -19.91 23.68
N ARG A 526 -32.42 -18.96 23.61
CA ARG A 526 -32.52 -17.93 22.56
C ARG A 526 -32.65 -16.55 23.21
N PRO A 527 -32.49 -15.45 22.47
CA PRO A 527 -32.82 -14.12 22.96
C PRO A 527 -34.24 -14.05 23.56
N ALA A 528 -34.40 -13.35 24.68
CA ALA A 528 -35.68 -13.26 25.40
C ALA A 528 -36.78 -12.49 24.64
N ASP A 529 -36.41 -11.79 23.56
CA ASP A 529 -37.30 -11.04 22.68
C ASP A 529 -37.78 -11.84 21.45
N ASP A 530 -37.56 -13.16 21.46
CA ASP A 530 -37.89 -14.12 20.37
C ASP A 530 -37.24 -13.77 19.02
N SER A 531 -36.17 -12.97 19.02
CA SER A 531 -35.36 -12.68 17.84
C SER A 531 -34.49 -13.88 17.43
N ASN A 532 -34.07 -13.89 16.17
CA ASN A 532 -33.11 -14.86 15.66
C ASN A 532 -31.68 -14.32 15.80
N TRP A 533 -30.73 -15.24 15.81
CA TRP A 533 -29.30 -14.93 15.78
C TRP A 533 -28.93 -14.22 14.48
N GLU A 534 -28.17 -13.14 14.59
CA GLU A 534 -27.63 -12.44 13.42
C GLU A 534 -26.63 -13.36 12.68
N PRO A 535 -26.78 -13.57 11.36
CA PRO A 535 -25.95 -14.51 10.61
C PRO A 535 -24.52 -14.01 10.33
N TYR A 536 -24.26 -12.70 10.41
CA TYR A 536 -22.98 -12.09 10.06
C TYR A 536 -22.59 -11.04 11.08
N TYR A 537 -21.32 -11.04 11.50
CA TYR A 537 -20.74 -10.15 12.51
C TYR A 537 -20.41 -8.76 11.97
#